data_AF-A0AAJ7BQ92-F1
#
_entry.id   AF-A0AAJ7BQ92-F1
#
_cell.length_a   1.000
_cell.length_b   1.000
_cell.length_c   1.000
_cell.angle_alpha   90.00
_cell.angle_beta   90.00
_cell.angle_gamma   90.00
#
_symmetry.space_group_name_H-M   'P 1'
#
loop_
_entity.id
_entity.type
_entity.pdbx_description
1 polymer ?
#
loop_
_entity_poly.entity_id
_entity_poly.type
_entity_poly.pdbx_seq_one_letter_code
_entity_poly.pdbx_strand_id
1 'polypeptide(L)'
;MPKNLKITITFENYHIVKGLRVQNGELYINDQRLETAPPRAVMNNFINFLRPGPVTLIAHNGNRFDFLMLLAEVSQLGLMQEFRAVVCGLMDTLPFLKKKLPERLKTKQSFSQSILAKDLVGADAAVGAHNAIADVRMLEMVLQNIGVTASELNTHCQAVTLQSKITADSETARTKLNRCTLDCLKGNVSTGMLTKMARANITLSKLKNIFADGAEGGIKMLLGIDVNGRPRVTKNQKITQAVVNALKSST
;
A
#
# COMPACT_ATOMS: atom_id res chain seq x y z
N MET A 1 -24.27 -10.67 -19.58
CA MET A 1 -24.34 -11.14 -18.18
C MET A 1 -22.93 -11.17 -17.59
N PRO A 2 -22.57 -10.36 -16.59
CA PRO A 2 -21.31 -10.56 -15.91
C PRO A 2 -21.52 -11.54 -14.74
N LYS A 3 -21.19 -12.80 -15.00
CA LYS A 3 -20.70 -13.72 -13.95
C LYS A 3 -19.28 -13.26 -13.60
N ASN A 4 -18.89 -13.46 -12.35
CA ASN A 4 -17.55 -13.23 -11.76
C ASN A 4 -17.43 -11.96 -10.90
N LEU A 5 -18.18 -11.93 -9.80
CA LEU A 5 -17.70 -11.27 -8.59
C LEU A 5 -17.98 -12.17 -7.41
N LYS A 6 -17.00 -12.97 -7.02
CA LYS A 6 -16.94 -13.59 -5.70
C LYS A 6 -15.49 -14.03 -5.51
N ILE A 7 -14.78 -13.31 -4.65
CA ILE A 7 -13.77 -13.81 -3.71
C ILE A 7 -13.34 -12.56 -2.91
N THR A 8 -13.94 -12.43 -1.73
CA THR A 8 -13.51 -11.49 -0.68
C THR A 8 -12.38 -12.18 0.07
N ILE A 9 -11.22 -11.54 0.22
CA ILE A 9 -10.09 -12.11 0.98
C ILE A 9 -9.55 -11.01 1.88
N THR A 10 -9.70 -11.22 3.18
CA THR A 10 -9.15 -10.40 4.25
C THR A 10 -8.16 -11.23 5.05
N PHE A 11 -6.99 -10.68 5.26
CA PHE A 11 -5.96 -11.08 6.20
C PHE A 11 -5.87 -9.97 7.26
N GLU A 12 -6.46 -10.19 8.45
CA GLU A 12 -6.25 -9.26 9.56
C GLU A 12 -4.81 -9.33 10.10
N ASN A 13 -4.43 -8.24 10.77
CA ASN A 13 -3.11 -7.95 11.33
C ASN A 13 -2.38 -9.17 11.93
N TYR A 14 -1.09 -9.31 11.60
CA TYR A 14 -0.16 -10.29 12.18
C TYR A 14 0.00 -10.19 13.72
N HIS A 15 -0.58 -9.16 14.33
CA HIS A 15 -0.67 -9.02 15.76
C HIS A 15 -2.05 -9.47 16.24
N ILE A 16 -2.10 -10.73 16.70
CA ILE A 16 -3.20 -11.38 17.45
C ILE A 16 -4.22 -12.13 16.57
N VAL A 17 -3.78 -13.12 15.79
CA VAL A 17 -4.56 -14.38 15.78
C VAL A 17 -4.21 -15.06 17.11
N LYS A 18 -5.13 -15.02 18.08
CA LYS A 18 -4.87 -15.63 19.40
C LYS A 18 -4.47 -17.10 19.19
N GLY A 19 -3.28 -17.45 19.68
CA GLY A 19 -2.80 -18.83 19.71
C GLY A 19 -1.87 -19.26 18.58
N LEU A 20 -1.60 -18.43 17.55
CA LEU A 20 -0.59 -18.77 16.54
C LEU A 20 0.83 -18.62 17.10
N ARG A 21 1.64 -19.67 16.97
CA ARG A 21 3.08 -19.64 17.33
C ARG A 21 3.91 -20.52 16.41
N VAL A 22 5.17 -20.13 16.21
CA VAL A 22 6.16 -20.99 15.54
C VAL A 22 7.08 -21.58 16.59
N GLN A 23 7.20 -22.90 16.62
CA GLN A 23 8.07 -23.64 17.54
C GLN A 23 8.86 -24.66 16.73
N ASN A 24 10.20 -24.63 16.82
CA ASN A 24 11.10 -25.52 16.07
C ASN A 24 10.84 -25.56 14.55
N GLY A 25 10.44 -24.44 13.96
CA GLY A 25 10.12 -24.33 12.53
C GLY A 25 8.72 -24.81 12.14
N GLU A 26 7.91 -25.25 13.11
CA GLU A 26 6.54 -25.71 12.88
C GLU A 26 5.52 -24.69 13.39
N LEU A 27 4.41 -24.52 12.66
CA LEU A 27 3.35 -23.60 13.02
C LEU A 27 2.31 -24.31 13.88
N TYR A 28 1.87 -23.65 14.96
CA TYR A 28 0.84 -24.15 15.87
C TYR A 28 -0.26 -23.12 16.04
N ILE A 29 -1.49 -23.57 16.28
CA ILE A 29 -2.60 -22.77 16.81
C ILE A 29 -3.15 -23.42 18.07
N ASN A 30 -3.20 -22.69 19.20
CA ASN A 30 -3.69 -23.24 20.47
C ASN A 30 -3.09 -24.62 20.81
N ASP A 31 -1.76 -24.72 20.70
CA ASP A 31 -0.97 -25.95 20.91
C ASP A 31 -1.18 -27.08 19.88
N GLN A 32 -2.04 -26.91 18.89
CA GLN A 32 -2.23 -27.87 17.80
C GLN A 32 -1.30 -27.55 16.63
N ARG A 33 -0.48 -28.51 16.21
CA ARG A 33 0.39 -28.39 15.02
C ARG A 33 -0.47 -28.25 13.78
N LEU A 34 -0.16 -27.25 12.97
CA LEU A 34 -0.80 -27.01 11.69
C LEU A 34 0.02 -27.59 10.54
N GLU A 35 -0.67 -28.20 9.59
CA GLU A 35 -0.06 -28.53 8.31
C GLU A 35 0.26 -27.24 7.55
N THR A 36 1.49 -27.15 7.05
CA THR A 36 1.95 -26.01 6.26
C THR A 36 2.51 -26.51 4.93
N ALA A 37 2.54 -25.63 3.94
CA ALA A 37 3.12 -25.89 2.64
C ALA A 37 4.11 -24.78 2.29
N PRO A 38 5.09 -25.05 1.40
CA PRO A 38 6.05 -24.04 0.98
C PRO A 38 5.38 -22.79 0.40
N PRO A 39 5.87 -21.57 0.68
CA PRO A 39 5.23 -20.32 0.25
C PRO A 39 4.91 -20.26 -1.25
N ARG A 40 5.84 -20.72 -2.11
CA ARG A 40 5.61 -20.81 -3.56
C ARG A 40 4.46 -21.75 -3.94
N ALA A 41 4.33 -22.89 -3.26
CA ALA A 41 3.25 -23.84 -3.52
C ALA A 41 1.89 -23.27 -3.10
N VAL A 42 1.83 -22.64 -1.93
CA VAL A 42 0.63 -21.95 -1.44
C VAL A 42 0.22 -20.83 -2.38
N MET A 43 1.17 -19.99 -2.82
CA MET A 43 0.88 -18.88 -3.73
C MET A 43 0.42 -19.35 -5.11
N ASN A 44 1.00 -20.43 -5.64
CA ASN A 44 0.53 -21.05 -6.88
C ASN A 44 -0.91 -21.60 -6.74
N ASN A 45 -1.19 -22.30 -5.65
CA ASN A 45 -2.54 -22.78 -5.34
C ASN A 45 -3.53 -21.62 -5.22
N PHE A 46 -3.11 -20.51 -4.61
CA PHE A 46 -3.91 -19.31 -4.51
C PHE A 46 -4.20 -18.70 -5.90
N ILE A 47 -3.19 -18.49 -6.74
CA ILE A 47 -3.38 -17.98 -8.10
C ILE A 47 -4.27 -18.93 -8.93
N ASN A 48 -4.12 -20.26 -8.76
CA ASN A 48 -4.98 -21.25 -9.39
C ASN A 48 -6.43 -21.15 -8.91
N PHE A 49 -6.66 -20.96 -7.62
CA PHE A 49 -7.98 -20.75 -7.06
C PHE A 49 -8.69 -19.51 -7.64
N LEU A 50 -7.93 -18.47 -7.99
CA LEU A 50 -8.48 -17.26 -8.62
C LEU A 50 -8.84 -17.46 -10.11
N ARG A 51 -8.49 -18.59 -10.73
CA ARG A 51 -8.78 -18.84 -12.15
C ARG A 51 -10.20 -19.41 -12.35
N PRO A 52 -10.85 -19.07 -13.48
CA PRO A 52 -10.42 -18.11 -14.50
C PRO A 52 -10.61 -16.65 -14.04
N GLY A 53 -9.68 -15.78 -14.44
CA GLY A 53 -9.82 -14.33 -14.24
C GLY A 53 -10.86 -13.71 -15.19
N PRO A 54 -11.08 -12.38 -15.13
CA PRO A 54 -10.43 -11.41 -14.24
C PRO A 54 -11.06 -11.36 -12.84
N VAL A 55 -10.22 -11.19 -11.80
CA VAL A 55 -10.66 -11.09 -10.39
C VAL A 55 -10.24 -9.76 -9.77
N THR A 56 -11.11 -9.17 -8.96
CA THR A 56 -10.74 -8.09 -8.03
C THR A 56 -10.71 -8.62 -6.60
N LEU A 57 -9.60 -8.41 -5.90
CA LEU A 57 -9.48 -8.75 -4.49
C LEU A 57 -9.97 -7.58 -3.63
N ILE A 58 -10.80 -7.89 -2.64
CA ILE A 58 -11.42 -6.91 -1.75
C ILE A 58 -10.98 -7.19 -0.33
N ALA A 59 -10.42 -6.19 0.34
CA ALA A 59 -9.99 -6.27 1.73
C ALA A 59 -10.34 -4.98 2.50
N HIS A 60 -10.56 -5.11 3.79
CA HIS A 60 -10.83 -3.96 4.66
C HIS A 60 -9.54 -3.36 5.19
N ASN A 61 -9.27 -2.08 4.89
CA ASN A 61 -7.98 -1.44 5.14
C ASN A 61 -6.80 -2.13 4.40
N GLY A 62 -7.13 -2.87 3.33
CA GLY A 62 -6.16 -3.67 2.58
C GLY A 62 -5.03 -2.86 1.99
N ASN A 63 -5.24 -1.56 1.74
CA ASN A 63 -4.17 -0.74 1.19
C ASN A 63 -2.97 -0.57 2.12
N ARG A 64 -3.19 -0.69 3.43
CA ARG A 64 -2.16 -0.51 4.46
C ARG A 64 -1.58 -1.83 4.96
N PHE A 65 -2.19 -2.96 4.62
CA PHE A 65 -1.80 -4.26 5.17
C PHE A 65 -1.86 -5.37 4.12
N ASP A 66 -3.03 -5.94 3.86
CA ASP A 66 -3.24 -7.16 3.06
C ASP A 66 -2.55 -7.08 1.69
N PHE A 67 -2.80 -6.00 0.96
CA PHE A 67 -2.29 -5.84 -0.39
C PHE A 67 -0.79 -5.61 -0.41
N LEU A 68 -0.23 -4.95 0.61
CA LEU A 68 1.22 -4.74 0.68
C LEU A 68 1.94 -6.08 0.93
N MET A 69 1.43 -6.88 1.86
CA MET A 69 2.00 -8.18 2.16
C MET A 69 1.85 -9.15 0.98
N LEU A 70 0.66 -9.24 0.40
CA LEU A 70 0.39 -10.11 -0.74
C LEU A 70 1.28 -9.76 -1.94
N LEU A 71 1.37 -8.48 -2.31
CA LEU A 71 2.19 -8.06 -3.45
C LEU A 71 3.68 -8.24 -3.19
N ALA A 72 4.15 -8.01 -1.96
CA ALA A 72 5.52 -8.27 -1.58
C ALA A 72 5.86 -9.76 -1.73
N GLU A 73 5.00 -10.65 -1.23
CA GLU A 73 5.20 -12.11 -1.31
C GLU A 73 5.19 -12.59 -2.77
N VAL A 74 4.17 -12.20 -3.56
CA VAL A 74 4.09 -12.54 -5.00
C VAL A 74 5.33 -12.04 -5.74
N SER A 75 5.82 -10.84 -5.42
CA SER A 75 7.02 -10.28 -6.04
C SER A 75 8.28 -11.05 -5.65
N GLN A 76 8.47 -11.37 -4.37
CA GLN A 76 9.65 -12.12 -3.90
C GLN A 76 9.70 -13.53 -4.48
N LEU A 77 8.54 -14.14 -4.70
CA LEU A 77 8.42 -15.45 -5.32
C LEU A 77 8.54 -15.41 -6.85
N GLY A 78 8.61 -14.24 -7.48
CA GLY A 78 8.70 -14.09 -8.93
C GLY A 78 7.41 -14.45 -9.69
N LEU A 79 6.25 -14.42 -9.02
CA LEU A 79 4.95 -14.86 -9.55
C LEU A 79 4.07 -13.70 -10.04
N MET A 80 4.66 -12.51 -10.22
CA MET A 80 3.91 -11.28 -10.50
C MET A 80 3.24 -11.30 -11.87
N GLN A 81 3.82 -12.00 -12.85
CA GLN A 81 3.23 -12.12 -14.18
C GLN A 81 1.97 -12.98 -14.14
N GLU A 82 2.04 -14.14 -13.50
CA GLU A 82 0.95 -15.09 -13.32
C GLU A 82 -0.19 -14.49 -12.49
N PHE A 83 0.16 -13.74 -11.44
CA PHE A 83 -0.81 -13.03 -10.61
C PHE A 83 -1.56 -11.95 -11.41
N ARG A 84 -0.85 -11.12 -12.19
CA ARG A 84 -1.44 -10.07 -13.03
C ARG A 84 -2.30 -10.61 -14.17
N ALA A 85 -2.03 -11.84 -14.64
CA ALA A 85 -2.86 -12.49 -15.66
C ALA A 85 -4.26 -12.82 -15.16
N VAL A 86 -4.47 -12.89 -13.83
CA VAL A 86 -5.74 -13.28 -13.22
C VAL A 86 -6.37 -12.15 -12.42
N VAL A 87 -5.57 -11.34 -11.71
CA VAL A 87 -6.05 -10.25 -10.85
C VAL A 87 -6.01 -8.92 -11.59
N CYS A 88 -7.18 -8.31 -11.79
CA CYS A 88 -7.33 -7.03 -12.48
C CYS A 88 -7.42 -5.82 -11.53
N GLY A 89 -7.70 -6.04 -10.24
CA GLY A 89 -7.94 -4.95 -9.30
C GLY A 89 -7.76 -5.33 -7.83
N LEU A 90 -7.51 -4.31 -7.01
CA LEU A 90 -7.45 -4.40 -5.55
C LEU A 90 -8.32 -3.29 -4.96
N MET A 91 -9.26 -3.63 -4.08
CA MET A 91 -10.18 -2.67 -3.48
C MET A 91 -10.08 -2.66 -1.97
N ASP A 92 -9.74 -1.48 -1.44
CA ASP A 92 -9.81 -1.20 -0.01
C ASP A 92 -11.21 -0.69 0.35
N THR A 93 -11.92 -1.43 1.18
CA THR A 93 -13.28 -1.06 1.59
C THR A 93 -13.31 0.09 2.59
N LEU A 94 -12.22 0.41 3.30
CA LEU A 94 -12.26 1.43 4.35
C LEU A 94 -12.57 2.85 3.81
N PRO A 95 -11.87 3.38 2.78
CA PRO A 95 -12.23 4.67 2.19
C PRO A 95 -13.62 4.66 1.55
N PHE A 96 -14.00 3.53 0.94
CA PHE A 96 -15.31 3.36 0.31
C PHE A 96 -16.44 3.42 1.34
N LEU A 97 -16.32 2.70 2.46
CA LEU A 97 -17.30 2.68 3.54
C LEU A 97 -17.43 4.05 4.22
N LYS A 98 -16.33 4.80 4.38
CA LYS A 98 -16.38 6.19 4.88
C LYS A 98 -17.21 7.10 3.99
N LYS A 99 -17.17 6.90 2.67
CA LYS A 99 -17.99 7.64 1.70
C LYS A 99 -19.45 7.19 1.73
N LYS A 100 -19.70 5.89 1.87
CA LYS A 100 -21.04 5.28 1.87
C LYS A 100 -21.81 5.51 3.18
N LEU A 101 -21.10 5.69 4.30
CA LEU A 101 -21.66 5.91 5.65
C LEU A 101 -21.23 7.29 6.22
N PRO A 102 -21.65 8.41 5.60
CA PRO A 102 -21.21 9.74 6.00
C PRO A 102 -21.65 10.13 7.41
N GLU A 103 -22.84 9.71 7.86
CA GLU A 103 -23.32 10.00 9.21
C GLU A 103 -22.43 9.36 10.28
N ARG A 104 -21.99 8.13 10.04
CA ARG A 104 -21.07 7.39 10.92
C ARG A 104 -19.70 8.09 11.02
N LEU A 105 -19.26 8.71 9.93
CA LEU A 105 -18.05 9.53 9.92
C LEU A 105 -18.23 10.82 10.73
N LYS A 106 -19.38 11.49 10.60
CA LYS A 106 -19.72 12.72 11.35
C LYS A 106 -19.78 12.46 12.86
N THR A 107 -20.36 11.34 13.27
CA THR A 107 -20.45 10.91 14.67
C THR A 107 -19.15 10.28 15.21
N LYS A 108 -18.09 10.23 14.40
CA LYS A 108 -16.76 9.69 14.76
C LYS A 108 -16.80 8.22 15.25
N GLN A 109 -17.74 7.42 14.76
CA GLN A 109 -17.80 6.00 15.08
C GLN A 109 -16.70 5.19 14.37
N SER A 110 -16.24 4.11 15.00
CA SER A 110 -15.08 3.33 14.54
C SER A 110 -15.36 2.52 13.27
N PHE A 111 -14.62 2.74 12.18
CA PHE A 111 -14.73 1.92 10.96
C PHE A 111 -13.96 0.60 10.99
N SER A 112 -13.51 0.10 12.15
CA SER A 112 -12.96 -1.26 12.24
C SER A 112 -14.01 -2.30 11.83
N GLN A 113 -13.59 -3.35 11.11
CA GLN A 113 -14.48 -4.35 10.54
C GLN A 113 -15.41 -5.01 11.58
N SER A 114 -14.88 -5.42 12.73
CA SER A 114 -15.66 -6.03 13.82
C SER A 114 -16.74 -5.12 14.39
N ILE A 115 -16.46 -3.81 14.51
CA ILE A 115 -17.45 -2.83 14.98
C ILE A 115 -18.48 -2.57 13.88
N LEU A 116 -18.08 -2.47 12.61
CA LEU A 116 -19.03 -2.37 11.50
C LEU A 116 -19.99 -3.56 11.45
N ALA A 117 -19.49 -4.78 11.64
CA ALA A 117 -20.32 -5.97 11.68
C ALA A 117 -21.30 -5.96 12.84
N LYS A 118 -20.84 -5.61 14.05
CA LYS A 118 -21.70 -5.49 15.24
C LYS A 118 -22.80 -4.45 15.05
N ASP A 119 -22.42 -3.26 14.59
CA ASP A 119 -23.34 -2.12 14.49
C ASP A 119 -24.35 -2.28 13.35
N LEU A 120 -23.95 -2.88 12.23
CA LEU A 120 -24.76 -2.93 11.02
C LEU A 120 -25.51 -4.24 10.86
N VAL A 121 -24.88 -5.37 11.20
CA VAL A 121 -25.43 -6.73 10.97
C VAL A 121 -26.03 -7.29 12.26
N GLY A 122 -25.36 -7.10 13.40
CA GLY A 122 -25.82 -7.54 14.71
C GLY A 122 -24.68 -8.02 15.61
N ALA A 123 -24.94 -8.14 16.92
CA ALA A 123 -23.93 -8.43 17.93
C ALA A 123 -23.10 -9.71 17.64
N ASP A 124 -23.76 -10.74 17.10
CA ASP A 124 -23.14 -12.04 16.81
C ASP A 124 -22.33 -12.06 15.51
N ALA A 125 -22.46 -11.04 14.65
CA ALA A 125 -21.79 -10.98 13.36
C ALA A 125 -20.26 -10.84 13.47
N ALA A 126 -19.75 -10.50 14.66
CA ALA A 126 -18.32 -10.41 14.95
C ALA A 126 -17.77 -11.63 15.72
N VAL A 127 -18.57 -12.68 15.92
CA VAL A 127 -18.09 -13.93 16.53
C VAL A 127 -17.03 -14.55 15.62
N GLY A 128 -15.90 -14.95 16.21
CA GLY A 128 -14.79 -15.55 15.48
C GLY A 128 -13.86 -14.57 14.78
N ALA A 129 -13.97 -13.25 15.06
CA ALA A 129 -12.99 -12.27 14.61
C ALA A 129 -11.54 -12.72 14.90
N HIS A 130 -10.61 -12.34 14.03
CA HIS A 130 -9.20 -12.80 14.02
C HIS A 130 -9.01 -14.22 13.46
N ASN A 131 -10.00 -14.74 12.75
CA ASN A 131 -9.84 -15.87 11.85
C ASN A 131 -10.09 -15.38 10.42
N ALA A 132 -9.14 -15.62 9.50
CA ALA A 132 -9.22 -15.07 8.15
C ALA A 132 -10.54 -15.41 7.41
N ILE A 133 -11.09 -16.62 7.61
CA ILE A 133 -12.37 -17.01 6.99
C ILE A 133 -13.53 -16.26 7.64
N ALA A 134 -13.53 -16.11 8.96
CA ALA A 134 -14.54 -15.34 9.67
C ALA A 134 -14.50 -13.86 9.27
N ASP A 135 -13.30 -13.29 9.14
CA ASP A 135 -13.12 -11.91 8.70
C ASP A 135 -13.63 -11.71 7.26
N VAL A 136 -13.39 -12.67 6.37
CA VAL A 136 -13.93 -12.63 5.00
C VAL A 136 -15.46 -12.60 5.00
N ARG A 137 -16.08 -13.50 5.77
CA ARG A 137 -17.54 -13.59 5.91
C ARG A 137 -18.12 -12.33 6.54
N MET A 138 -17.44 -11.80 7.54
CA MET A 138 -17.83 -10.57 8.21
C MET A 138 -17.83 -9.38 7.25
N LEU A 139 -16.79 -9.25 6.42
CA LEU A 139 -16.74 -8.21 5.40
C LEU A 139 -17.86 -8.39 4.36
N GLU A 140 -18.13 -9.62 3.93
CA GLU A 140 -19.25 -9.92 3.02
C GLU A 140 -20.59 -9.51 3.63
N MET A 141 -20.87 -9.88 4.89
CA MET A 141 -22.11 -9.51 5.58
C MET A 141 -22.27 -7.98 5.71
N VAL A 142 -21.19 -7.27 6.08
CA VAL A 142 -21.22 -5.80 6.17
C VAL A 142 -21.61 -5.20 4.81
N LEU A 143 -20.93 -5.58 3.73
CA LEU A 143 -21.17 -5.05 2.38
C LEU A 143 -22.59 -5.35 1.89
N GLN A 144 -23.09 -6.55 2.14
CA GLN A 144 -24.47 -6.93 1.79
C GLN A 144 -25.50 -6.11 2.56
N ASN A 145 -25.31 -5.93 3.87
CA ASN A 145 -26.25 -5.24 4.72
C ASN A 145 -26.39 -3.74 4.38
N ILE A 146 -25.31 -3.10 3.91
CA ILE A 146 -25.36 -1.71 3.42
C ILE A 146 -25.75 -1.58 1.94
N GLY A 147 -26.20 -2.68 1.32
CA GLY A 147 -26.72 -2.71 -0.04
C GLY A 147 -25.68 -2.39 -1.11
N VAL A 148 -24.42 -2.75 -0.90
CA VAL A 148 -23.36 -2.50 -1.90
C VAL A 148 -23.52 -3.45 -3.07
N THR A 149 -23.66 -2.87 -4.26
CA THR A 149 -23.80 -3.63 -5.50
C THR A 149 -22.45 -3.99 -6.10
N ALA A 150 -22.41 -5.07 -6.89
CA ALA A 150 -21.22 -5.43 -7.67
C ALA A 150 -20.77 -4.30 -8.63
N SER A 151 -21.71 -3.50 -9.14
CA SER A 151 -21.41 -2.36 -10.01
C SER A 151 -20.67 -1.24 -9.28
N GLU A 152 -21.09 -0.94 -8.04
CA GLU A 152 -20.43 0.07 -7.20
C GLU A 152 -19.03 -0.37 -6.79
N LEU A 153 -18.86 -1.66 -6.45
CA LEU A 153 -17.54 -2.24 -6.21
C LEU A 153 -16.67 -2.09 -7.46
N ASN A 154 -17.13 -2.55 -8.63
CA ASN A 154 -16.37 -2.48 -9.88
C ASN A 154 -15.93 -1.05 -10.25
N THR A 155 -16.81 -0.06 -10.08
CA THR A 155 -16.48 1.35 -10.38
C THR A 155 -15.38 1.88 -9.45
N HIS A 156 -15.40 1.53 -8.16
CA HIS A 156 -14.38 1.95 -7.20
C HIS A 156 -13.10 1.13 -7.30
N CYS A 157 -13.16 -0.12 -7.78
CA CYS A 157 -12.01 -0.97 -8.08
C CYS A 157 -11.18 -0.42 -9.24
N GLN A 158 -11.83 0.09 -10.30
CA GLN A 158 -11.13 0.60 -11.48
C GLN A 158 -10.36 1.91 -11.23
N ALA A 159 -10.67 2.63 -10.14
CA ALA A 159 -10.00 3.89 -9.80
C ALA A 159 -8.55 3.69 -9.29
N VAL A 160 -8.20 2.48 -8.82
CA VAL A 160 -6.84 2.14 -8.36
C VAL A 160 -6.44 0.80 -8.96
N THR A 161 -5.79 0.84 -10.13
CA THR A 161 -5.34 -0.40 -10.78
C THR A 161 -4.18 -1.03 -9.99
N LEU A 162 -4.05 -2.36 -10.07
CA LEU A 162 -2.90 -3.11 -9.57
C LEU A 162 -1.58 -2.48 -10.06
N GLN A 163 -1.55 -2.03 -11.32
CA GLN A 163 -0.42 -1.35 -11.92
C GLN A 163 -0.10 -0.02 -11.24
N SER A 164 -1.11 0.81 -10.96
CA SER A 164 -0.95 2.09 -10.24
C SER A 164 -0.36 1.87 -8.86
N LYS A 165 -0.79 0.82 -8.16
CA LYS A 165 -0.28 0.49 -6.82
C LYS A 165 1.18 0.04 -6.86
N ILE A 166 1.52 -0.88 -7.76
CA ILE A 166 2.90 -1.37 -7.90
C ILE A 166 3.83 -0.22 -8.32
N THR A 167 3.39 0.64 -9.24
CA THR A 167 4.14 1.84 -9.61
C THR A 167 4.37 2.74 -8.39
N ALA A 168 3.33 3.04 -7.60
CA ALA A 168 3.46 3.84 -6.38
C ALA A 168 4.39 3.23 -5.32
N ASP A 169 4.36 1.91 -5.14
CA ASP A 169 5.24 1.20 -4.21
C ASP A 169 6.70 1.24 -4.70
N SER A 170 6.93 1.05 -6.01
CA SER A 170 8.26 1.19 -6.62
C SER A 170 8.79 2.62 -6.51
N GLU A 171 7.93 3.63 -6.69
CA GLU A 171 8.28 5.04 -6.53
C GLU A 171 8.59 5.38 -5.08
N THR A 172 7.86 4.79 -4.12
CA THR A 172 8.10 4.96 -2.68
C THR A 172 9.42 4.33 -2.26
N ALA A 173 9.70 3.09 -2.70
CA ALA A 173 10.96 2.41 -2.45
C ALA A 173 12.14 3.20 -3.04
N ARG A 174 12.02 3.66 -4.29
CA ARG A 174 13.03 4.51 -4.94
C ARG A 174 13.18 5.86 -4.22
N THR A 175 12.09 6.49 -3.80
CA THR A 175 12.15 7.74 -3.02
C THR A 175 12.89 7.52 -1.72
N LYS A 176 12.68 6.39 -1.03
CA LYS A 176 13.41 6.05 0.20
C LYS A 176 14.90 5.89 -0.07
N LEU A 177 15.29 5.15 -1.11
CA LEU A 177 16.69 4.99 -1.52
C LEU A 177 17.35 6.34 -1.87
N ASN A 178 16.70 7.13 -2.73
CA ASN A 178 17.17 8.47 -3.08
C ASN A 178 17.30 9.36 -1.85
N ARG A 179 16.35 9.28 -0.91
CA ARG A 179 16.36 10.05 0.34
C ARG A 179 17.56 9.71 1.20
N CYS A 180 17.95 8.44 1.29
CA CYS A 180 19.16 8.02 2.00
C CYS A 180 20.42 8.64 1.41
N THR A 181 20.52 8.78 0.08
CA THR A 181 21.68 9.43 -0.55
C THR A 181 21.85 10.89 -0.11
N LEU A 182 20.76 11.56 0.30
CA LEU A 182 20.75 12.97 0.68
C LEU A 182 20.92 13.20 2.19
N ASP A 183 21.17 12.15 2.97
CA ASP A 183 21.24 12.25 4.44
C ASP A 183 22.39 13.13 4.94
N CYS A 184 23.48 13.25 4.19
CA CYS A 184 24.59 14.15 4.50
C CYS A 184 24.20 15.65 4.46
N LEU A 185 23.04 15.98 3.88
CA LEU A 185 22.53 17.35 3.80
C LEU A 185 21.57 17.69 4.96
N LYS A 186 21.28 16.74 5.86
CA LYS A 186 20.50 16.99 7.08
C LYS A 186 21.21 18.05 7.93
N GLY A 187 20.43 18.94 8.55
CA GLY A 187 20.95 20.08 9.31
C GLY A 187 20.99 21.37 8.48
N ASN A 188 21.39 21.28 7.21
CA ASN A 188 21.41 22.44 6.30
C ASN A 188 20.12 22.56 5.49
N VAL A 189 19.49 21.43 5.18
CA VAL A 189 18.28 21.35 4.36
C VAL A 189 17.19 20.58 5.12
N SER A 190 15.97 21.11 5.09
CA SER A 190 14.85 20.50 5.82
C SER A 190 14.47 19.12 5.28
N THR A 191 14.00 18.24 6.17
CA THR A 191 13.54 16.89 5.81
C THR A 191 12.49 16.90 4.70
N GLY A 192 11.55 17.85 4.75
CA GLY A 192 10.52 18.00 3.71
C GLY A 192 11.10 18.32 2.34
N MET A 193 12.16 19.14 2.28
CA MET A 193 12.82 19.47 1.02
C MET A 193 13.65 18.30 0.49
N LEU A 194 14.38 17.60 1.36
CA LEU A 194 15.12 16.39 1.01
C LEU A 194 14.17 15.31 0.45
N THR A 195 12.96 15.18 0.99
CA THR A 195 11.92 14.28 0.45
C THR A 195 11.41 14.74 -0.91
N LYS A 196 11.21 16.05 -1.14
CA LYS A 196 10.84 16.58 -2.47
C LYS A 196 11.93 16.29 -3.52
N MET A 197 13.20 16.48 -3.17
CA MET A 197 14.34 16.16 -4.04
C MET A 197 14.38 14.66 -4.38
N ALA A 198 14.21 13.80 -3.38
CA ALA A 198 14.21 12.35 -3.57
C ALA A 198 13.07 11.88 -4.50
N ARG A 199 11.86 12.45 -4.35
CA ARG A 199 10.70 12.20 -5.23
C ARG A 199 10.95 12.67 -6.66
N ALA A 200 11.70 13.75 -6.84
CA ALA A 200 12.10 14.28 -8.14
C ALA A 200 13.28 13.50 -8.78
N ASN A 201 13.65 12.34 -8.22
CA ASN A 201 14.79 11.53 -8.64
C ASN A 201 16.12 12.30 -8.65
N ILE A 202 16.32 13.12 -7.61
CA ILE A 202 17.56 13.84 -7.35
C ILE A 202 18.30 13.11 -6.23
N THR A 203 19.49 12.60 -6.56
CA THR A 203 20.42 11.94 -5.63
C THR A 203 21.60 12.86 -5.33
N LEU A 204 22.39 12.54 -4.31
CA LEU A 204 23.61 13.28 -4.00
C LEU A 204 24.60 13.29 -5.17
N SER A 205 24.81 12.15 -5.84
CA SER A 205 25.71 12.06 -6.99
C SER A 205 25.25 12.98 -8.13
N LYS A 206 23.94 13.04 -8.38
CA LYS A 206 23.38 13.95 -9.39
C LYS A 206 23.61 15.42 -9.03
N LEU A 207 23.50 15.79 -7.76
CA LEU A 207 23.82 17.13 -7.28
C LEU A 207 25.31 17.44 -7.44
N LYS A 208 26.20 16.52 -7.04
CA LYS A 208 27.65 16.72 -7.16
C LYS A 208 28.08 16.89 -8.61
N ASN A 209 27.59 16.05 -9.52
CA ASN A 209 27.92 16.14 -10.95
C ASN A 209 27.44 17.48 -11.54
N ILE A 210 26.19 17.87 -11.28
CA ILE A 210 25.65 19.14 -11.79
C ILE A 210 26.36 20.36 -11.18
N PHE A 211 26.77 20.27 -9.91
CA PHE A 211 27.55 21.33 -9.28
C PHE A 211 28.96 21.45 -9.86
N ALA A 212 29.60 20.33 -10.19
CA ALA A 212 30.91 20.33 -10.86
C ALA A 212 30.84 20.98 -12.24
N ASP A 213 29.78 20.70 -13.00
CA ASP A 213 29.63 21.16 -14.39
C ASP A 213 29.09 22.61 -14.50
N GLY A 214 28.21 23.01 -13.57
CA GLY A 214 27.43 24.25 -13.68
C GLY A 214 27.42 25.12 -12.42
N ALA A 215 28.25 24.79 -11.43
CA ALA A 215 28.33 25.48 -10.13
C ALA A 215 26.93 25.71 -9.51
N GLU A 216 26.72 26.87 -8.90
CA GLU A 216 25.46 27.24 -8.27
C GLU A 216 24.30 27.38 -9.28
N GLY A 217 24.58 27.85 -10.49
CA GLY A 217 23.59 28.03 -11.56
C GLY A 217 22.92 26.71 -11.95
N GLY A 218 23.71 25.63 -12.08
CA GLY A 218 23.21 24.29 -12.38
C GLY A 218 22.27 23.74 -11.30
N ILE A 219 22.60 23.96 -10.02
CA ILE A 219 21.74 23.54 -8.91
C ILE A 219 20.43 24.34 -8.88
N LYS A 220 20.49 25.65 -9.11
CA LYS A 220 19.30 26.50 -9.20
C LYS A 220 18.37 26.04 -10.31
N MET A 221 18.91 25.72 -11.48
CA MET A 221 18.13 25.21 -12.61
C MET A 221 17.51 23.85 -12.28
N LEU A 222 18.29 22.90 -11.76
CA LEU A 222 17.82 21.55 -11.44
C LEU A 222 16.63 21.53 -10.45
N LEU A 223 16.73 22.33 -9.39
CA LEU A 223 15.71 22.41 -8.33
C LEU A 223 14.50 23.25 -8.77
N GLY A 224 14.73 24.22 -9.65
CA GLY A 224 13.73 25.18 -10.13
C GLY A 224 12.93 24.73 -11.35
N ILE A 225 13.21 23.56 -11.94
CA ILE A 225 12.42 23.00 -13.06
C ILE A 225 10.94 22.98 -12.69
N ASP A 226 10.09 23.56 -13.53
CA ASP A 226 8.65 23.49 -13.36
C ASP A 226 8.08 22.20 -13.94
N VAL A 227 7.12 21.63 -13.23
CA VAL A 227 6.26 20.56 -13.73
C VAL A 227 4.82 21.02 -13.49
N ASN A 228 4.03 21.08 -14.56
CA ASN A 228 2.64 21.58 -14.52
C ASN A 228 2.51 22.99 -13.92
N GLY A 229 3.41 23.91 -14.30
CA GLY A 229 3.38 25.31 -13.88
C GLY A 229 3.80 25.56 -12.43
N ARG A 230 4.31 24.55 -11.72
CA ARG A 230 4.83 24.69 -10.35
C ARG A 230 6.25 24.15 -10.24
N PRO A 231 7.12 24.74 -9.39
CA PRO A 231 8.46 24.22 -9.17
C PRO A 231 8.42 22.78 -8.66
N ARG A 232 9.10 21.88 -9.36
CA ARG A 232 9.20 20.45 -9.03
C ARG A 232 9.81 20.24 -7.64
N VAL A 233 10.78 21.09 -7.26
CA VAL A 233 11.39 21.07 -5.93
C VAL A 233 11.29 22.42 -5.25
N THR A 234 11.97 23.45 -5.77
CA THR A 234 11.94 24.81 -5.21
C THR A 234 12.56 25.85 -6.14
N LYS A 235 12.02 27.07 -6.15
CA LYS A 235 12.68 28.28 -6.68
C LYS A 235 13.19 29.21 -5.57
N ASN A 236 13.03 28.83 -4.31
CA ASN A 236 13.44 29.65 -3.17
C ASN A 236 14.97 29.68 -3.05
N GLN A 237 15.54 30.87 -3.23
CA GLN A 237 16.99 31.09 -3.26
C GLN A 237 17.69 30.71 -1.95
N LYS A 238 17.07 30.92 -0.78
CA LYS A 238 17.66 30.53 0.51
C LYS A 238 17.88 29.03 0.61
N ILE A 239 16.91 28.26 0.09
CA ILE A 239 16.97 26.79 0.08
C ILE A 239 18.02 26.31 -0.92
N THR A 240 18.08 26.91 -2.11
CA THR A 240 19.11 26.60 -3.11
C THR A 240 20.51 26.87 -2.56
N GLN A 241 20.71 28.01 -1.89
CA GLN A 241 22.00 28.35 -1.27
C GLN A 241 22.39 27.35 -0.17
N ALA A 242 21.43 26.92 0.65
CA ALA A 242 21.69 25.93 1.70
C ALA A 242 22.17 24.59 1.12
N VAL A 243 21.59 24.15 -0.01
CA VAL A 243 22.04 22.96 -0.75
C VAL A 243 23.46 23.17 -1.29
N VAL A 244 23.72 24.30 -1.95
CA VAL A 244 25.04 24.62 -2.52
C VAL A 244 26.13 24.67 -1.45
N ASN A 245 25.86 25.32 -0.32
CA ASN A 245 26.80 25.42 0.79
C ASN A 245 27.08 24.03 1.37
N ALA A 246 26.05 23.20 1.55
CA ALA A 246 26.22 21.83 2.03
C ALA A 246 27.06 20.97 1.07
N LEU A 247 26.92 21.17 -0.25
CA LEU A 247 27.76 20.48 -1.25
C LEU A 247 29.22 20.93 -1.17
N LYS A 248 29.48 22.24 -1.01
CA LYS A 248 30.83 22.79 -0.82
C LYS A 248 31.51 22.24 0.43
N SER A 249 30.76 22.03 1.51
CA SER A 249 31.28 21.43 2.76
C SER A 249 31.45 19.90 2.71
N SER A 250 30.96 19.24 1.65
CA SER A 250 31.00 17.78 1.46
C SER A 250 31.94 17.34 0.32
N THR A 251 32.80 18.26 -0.14
CA THR A 251 33.86 18.06 -1.14
C THR A 251 35.19 18.19 -0.42
#